data_AF-A0A6L7GLC8-F1
#
_entry.id   AF-A0A6L7GLC8-F1
#
_cell.length_a   1.000
_cell.length_b   1.000
_cell.length_c   1.000
_cell.angle_alpha   90.00
_cell.angle_beta   90.00
_cell.angle_gamma   90.00
#
_symmetry.space_group_name_H-M   'P 1'
#
loop_
_entity.id
_entity.type
_entity.pdbx_description
1 polymer ?
#
loop_
_entity_poly.entity_id
_entity_poly.type
_entity_poly.pdbx_seq_one_letter_code
_entity_poly.pdbx_strand_id
1 'polypeptide(L)'
;MPTVITIPDELFARLQKHAVPFVDTPLTVIERALTALEEGDEDAQIPKGGSDVRAFNPAAAPNLTFSTPQIAKVGKKMLAKAKTYWNPIMYAVIEEAAKRGISQADISSVIAVPYIEGRNEENGYKFVEKANISVQGQDANSAWKQAYRIASSFGIAVEVEFSWQNTEKAAMPNVAGSFYVEGE
;
A
#
# COMPACT_ATOMS: atom_id res chain seq x y z
N MET A 1 13.82 -21.47 34.65
CA MET A 1 14.32 -22.65 33.90
C MET A 1 14.63 -22.19 32.50
N PRO A 2 15.84 -22.39 31.96
CA PRO A 2 16.14 -22.01 30.58
C PRO A 2 15.34 -22.88 29.61
N THR A 3 14.67 -22.26 28.64
CA THR A 3 13.94 -22.95 27.58
C THR A 3 14.93 -23.48 26.56
N VAL A 4 14.99 -24.80 26.37
CA VAL A 4 15.86 -25.42 25.37
C VAL A 4 15.14 -25.38 24.03
N ILE A 5 15.72 -24.65 23.06
CA ILE A 5 15.21 -24.55 21.69
C ILE A 5 16.13 -25.36 20.79
N THR A 6 15.58 -26.29 20.02
CA THR A 6 16.34 -27.11 19.06
C THR A 6 16.26 -26.45 17.69
N ILE A 7 17.41 -26.10 17.11
CA ILE A 7 17.51 -25.46 15.81
C ILE A 7 17.94 -26.52 14.78
N PRO A 8 17.21 -26.71 13.66
CA PRO A 8 17.62 -27.62 12.59
C PRO A 8 18.96 -27.20 11.95
N ASP A 9 19.78 -28.18 11.56
CA ASP A 9 21.12 -27.96 11.01
C ASP A 9 21.13 -27.04 9.77
N GLU A 10 20.08 -27.12 8.95
CA GLU A 10 19.92 -26.26 7.78
C GLU A 10 19.74 -24.78 8.15
N LEU A 11 18.99 -24.50 9.23
CA LEU A 11 18.79 -23.15 9.74
C LEU A 11 20.08 -22.63 10.41
N PHE A 12 20.81 -23.50 11.08
CA PHE A 12 22.12 -23.18 11.64
C PHE A 12 23.15 -22.80 10.56
N ALA A 13 23.20 -23.56 9.45
CA ALA A 13 24.07 -23.25 8.32
C ALA A 13 23.72 -21.91 7.65
N ARG A 14 22.42 -21.55 7.61
CA ARG A 14 21.98 -20.24 7.11
C ARG A 14 22.40 -19.10 8.03
N LEU A 15 22.29 -19.26 9.35
CA LEU A 15 22.77 -18.26 10.31
C LEU A 15 24.28 -18.02 10.16
N GLN A 16 25.06 -19.09 9.95
CA GLN A 16 26.51 -18.99 9.78
C GLN A 16 26.92 -18.22 8.52
N LYS A 17 26.14 -18.29 7.42
CA LYS A 17 26.40 -17.50 6.20
C LYS A 17 26.28 -15.98 6.40
N HIS A 18 25.51 -15.57 7.40
CA HIS A 18 25.31 -14.16 7.76
C HIS A 18 26.17 -13.71 8.95
N ALA A 19 27.01 -14.59 9.49
CA ALA A 19 27.94 -14.30 10.57
C ALA A 19 29.25 -13.72 10.03
N VAL A 20 29.85 -12.75 10.72
CA VAL A 20 31.23 -12.35 10.47
C VAL A 20 32.16 -13.32 11.19
N PRO A 21 33.10 -13.98 10.49
CA PRO A 21 33.96 -15.01 11.07
C PRO A 21 34.76 -14.49 12.28
N PHE A 22 34.84 -15.30 13.34
CA PHE A 22 35.61 -15.06 14.57
C PHE A 22 35.18 -13.86 15.44
N VAL A 23 34.10 -13.19 15.07
CA VAL A 23 33.51 -12.06 15.82
C VAL A 23 32.09 -12.39 16.24
N ASP A 24 31.31 -13.03 15.35
CA ASP A 24 29.92 -13.37 15.63
C ASP A 24 29.75 -14.81 16.12
N THR A 25 28.91 -14.97 17.15
CA THR A 25 28.37 -16.27 17.56
C THR A 25 26.96 -16.45 16.99
N PRO A 26 26.40 -17.67 16.94
CA PRO A 26 25.01 -17.86 16.51
C PRO A 26 24.02 -17.01 17.29
N LEU A 27 24.29 -16.74 18.57
CA LEU A 27 23.49 -15.85 19.40
C LEU A 27 23.56 -14.39 18.92
N THR A 28 24.75 -13.85 18.62
CA THR A 28 24.88 -12.46 18.16
C THR A 28 24.30 -12.25 16.76
N VAL A 29 24.27 -13.29 15.93
CA VAL A 29 23.56 -13.26 14.64
C VAL A 29 22.05 -13.26 14.84
N ILE A 30 21.54 -14.05 15.79
CA ILE A 30 20.11 -14.06 16.15
C ILE A 30 19.72 -12.70 16.75
N GLU A 31 20.53 -12.14 17.65
CA GLU A 31 20.32 -10.81 18.22
C GLU A 31 20.36 -9.75 17.12
N ARG A 32 21.32 -9.76 16.21
CA ARG A 32 21.35 -8.83 15.08
C ARG A 32 20.18 -9.01 14.11
N ALA A 33 19.72 -10.24 13.89
CA ALA A 33 18.55 -10.50 13.07
C ALA A 33 17.26 -10.04 13.76
N LEU A 34 17.17 -10.21 15.09
CA LEU A 34 16.10 -9.66 15.92
C LEU A 34 16.16 -8.14 15.92
N THR A 35 17.32 -7.52 16.15
CA THR A 35 17.50 -6.08 16.08
C THR A 35 17.23 -5.54 14.69
N ALA A 36 17.57 -6.24 13.59
CA ALA A 36 17.21 -5.78 12.24
C ALA A 36 15.71 -5.97 11.95
N LEU A 37 15.06 -6.97 12.55
CA LEU A 37 13.61 -7.15 12.51
C LEU A 37 12.91 -6.09 13.37
N GLU A 38 13.47 -5.79 14.52
CA GLU A 38 13.02 -4.80 15.50
C GLU A 38 13.28 -3.38 15.02
N GLU A 39 14.42 -3.05 14.42
CA GLU A 39 14.72 -1.77 13.76
C GLU A 39 13.92 -1.61 12.46
N GLY A 40 13.65 -2.73 11.77
CA GLY A 40 12.62 -2.81 10.73
C GLY A 40 11.19 -2.61 11.26
N ASP A 41 11.00 -2.86 12.56
CA ASP A 41 9.78 -2.61 13.36
C ASP A 41 9.87 -1.32 14.21
N GLU A 42 10.97 -0.56 14.21
CA GLU A 42 11.11 0.69 14.99
C GLU A 42 10.58 1.90 14.22
N ASP A 43 10.10 1.67 13.00
CA ASP A 43 9.07 2.47 12.31
C ASP A 43 7.72 1.71 12.18
N ALA A 44 7.53 0.68 13.01
CA ALA A 44 6.28 -0.03 13.21
C ALA A 44 6.03 -0.25 14.71
N GLN A 45 5.75 0.85 15.43
CA GLN A 45 4.78 0.74 16.52
C GLN A 45 3.44 0.29 15.91
N ILE A 46 3.27 -1.02 15.74
CA ILE A 46 1.97 -1.65 15.83
C ILE A 46 1.69 -1.68 17.33
N PRO A 47 0.83 -0.80 17.88
CA PRO A 47 0.31 -1.07 19.21
C PRO A 47 -0.43 -2.40 19.13
N LYS A 48 0.13 -3.43 19.78
CA LYS A 48 -0.66 -4.54 20.33
C LYS A 48 -1.54 -3.95 21.44
N GLY A 49 -2.61 -3.30 21.01
CA GLY A 49 -3.74 -2.85 21.79
C GLY A 49 -4.83 -2.62 20.76
N GLY A 50 -5.94 -3.35 20.85
CA GLY A 50 -6.99 -3.35 19.83
C GLY A 50 -7.32 -1.94 19.35
N SER A 51 -6.87 -1.60 18.16
CA SER A 51 -7.38 -0.47 17.39
C SER A 51 -8.35 -1.07 16.39
N ASP A 52 -9.64 -0.88 16.61
CA ASP A 52 -10.67 -1.16 15.61
C ASP A 52 -10.29 -0.43 14.32
N VAL A 53 -9.68 -1.13 13.35
CA VAL A 53 -9.55 -0.62 11.99
C VAL A 53 -10.98 -0.54 11.46
N ARG A 54 -11.50 0.68 11.44
CA ARG A 54 -12.91 0.87 11.14
C ARG A 54 -13.14 0.69 9.65
N ALA A 55 -13.97 -0.28 9.28
CA ALA A 55 -14.43 -0.43 7.91
C ALA A 55 -15.32 0.77 7.54
N PHE A 56 -14.94 1.49 6.48
CA PHE A 56 -15.73 2.58 5.92
C PHE A 56 -16.35 2.15 4.58
N ASN A 57 -17.48 2.76 4.24
CA ASN A 57 -18.08 2.55 2.93
C ASN A 57 -17.15 3.17 1.86
N PRO A 58 -16.60 2.38 0.92
CA PRO A 58 -15.70 2.88 -0.11
C PRO A 58 -16.38 3.89 -1.06
N ALA A 59 -17.69 3.76 -1.27
CA ALA A 59 -18.49 4.65 -2.13
C ALA A 59 -18.79 6.01 -1.50
N ALA A 60 -18.86 6.04 -0.16
CA ALA A 60 -19.16 7.21 0.65
C ALA A 60 -18.00 7.47 1.63
N ALA A 61 -16.80 7.64 1.05
CA ALA A 61 -15.58 7.82 1.83
C ALA A 61 -15.68 9.05 2.76
N PRO A 62 -15.24 8.91 4.03
CA PRO A 62 -15.03 10.07 4.90
C PRO A 62 -13.94 10.98 4.31
N ASN A 63 -13.81 12.20 4.86
CA ASN A 63 -12.77 13.11 4.43
C ASN A 63 -11.36 12.54 4.71
N LEU A 64 -10.61 12.28 3.63
CA LEU A 64 -9.29 11.68 3.62
C LEU A 64 -8.15 12.71 3.76
N THR A 65 -8.46 13.97 4.03
CA THR A 65 -7.42 14.98 4.27
C THR A 65 -6.60 14.60 5.51
N PHE A 66 -5.27 14.73 5.41
CA PHE A 66 -4.32 14.26 6.42
C PHE A 66 -4.40 12.75 6.71
N SER A 67 -4.84 11.94 5.75
CA SER A 67 -4.75 10.49 5.84
C SER A 67 -3.58 9.93 5.03
N THR A 68 -2.99 8.86 5.53
CA THR A 68 -1.90 8.14 4.90
C THR A 68 -2.27 6.67 4.78
N PRO A 69 -2.34 6.14 3.54
CA PRO A 69 -2.46 4.70 3.33
C PRO A 69 -1.26 3.98 3.93
N GLN A 70 -1.52 2.87 4.62
CA GLN A 70 -0.51 2.01 5.24
C GLN A 70 -0.35 0.72 4.44
N ILE A 71 -1.48 0.13 4.04
CA ILE A 71 -1.54 -1.08 3.23
C ILE A 71 -2.45 -0.81 2.04
N ALA A 72 -2.04 -1.25 0.85
CA ALA A 72 -2.87 -1.18 -0.33
C ALA A 72 -2.66 -2.40 -1.22
N LYS A 73 -3.76 -2.98 -1.67
CA LYS A 73 -3.81 -4.12 -2.57
C LYS A 73 -4.81 -3.84 -3.68
N VAL A 74 -4.37 -4.04 -4.91
CA VAL A 74 -5.17 -3.82 -6.12
C VAL A 74 -5.15 -5.11 -6.92
N GLY A 75 -6.33 -5.66 -7.18
CA GLY A 75 -6.51 -7.00 -7.71
C GLY A 75 -5.80 -8.05 -6.84
N LYS A 76 -4.88 -8.80 -7.45
CA LYS A 76 -4.08 -9.82 -6.76
C LYS A 76 -2.73 -9.30 -6.24
N LYS A 77 -2.43 -8.01 -6.42
CA LYS A 77 -1.10 -7.43 -6.15
C LYS A 77 -1.13 -6.49 -4.96
N MET A 78 -0.26 -6.76 -3.99
CA MET A 78 0.04 -5.82 -2.91
C MET A 78 1.01 -4.74 -3.44
N LEU A 79 0.72 -3.47 -3.13
CA LEU A 79 1.61 -2.36 -3.45
C LEU A 79 2.77 -2.32 -2.45
N ALA A 80 3.96 -2.00 -2.95
CA ALA A 80 5.13 -1.79 -2.08
C ALA A 80 4.94 -0.52 -1.25
N LYS A 81 5.49 -0.48 -0.02
CA LYS A 81 5.37 0.67 0.92
C LYS A 81 5.67 2.02 0.26
N ALA A 82 6.71 2.10 -0.59
CA ALA A 82 7.08 3.31 -1.33
C ALA A 82 6.01 3.80 -2.35
N LYS A 83 5.05 2.95 -2.71
CA LYS A 83 3.93 3.23 -3.61
C LYS A 83 2.58 3.18 -2.88
N THR A 84 2.57 3.17 -1.55
CA THR A 84 1.34 3.14 -0.75
C THR A 84 0.88 4.57 -0.45
N TYR A 85 0.52 5.30 -1.50
CA TYR A 85 -0.08 6.64 -1.41
C TYR A 85 -1.32 6.71 -2.31
N TRP A 86 -2.23 7.64 -2.02
CA TRP A 86 -3.53 7.74 -2.73
C TRP A 86 -3.41 7.83 -4.25
N ASN A 87 -2.47 8.66 -4.76
CA ASN A 87 -2.23 8.80 -6.20
C ASN A 87 -1.67 7.51 -6.84
N PRO A 88 -0.60 6.91 -6.32
CA PRO A 88 -0.16 5.57 -6.73
C PRO A 88 -1.24 4.49 -6.71
N ILE A 89 -2.14 4.48 -5.71
CA ILE A 89 -3.27 3.54 -5.67
C ILE A 89 -4.20 3.79 -6.87
N MET A 90 -4.57 5.05 -7.13
CA MET A 90 -5.35 5.44 -8.31
C MET A 90 -4.68 4.97 -9.61
N TYR A 91 -3.38 5.23 -9.80
CA TYR A 91 -2.64 4.78 -10.98
C TYR A 91 -2.58 3.25 -11.07
N ALA A 92 -2.43 2.54 -9.96
CA ALA A 92 -2.39 1.09 -9.94
C ALA A 92 -3.74 0.47 -10.37
N VAL A 93 -4.87 1.08 -9.98
CA VAL A 93 -6.21 0.64 -10.43
C VAL A 93 -6.37 0.84 -11.94
N ILE A 94 -5.91 1.98 -12.47
CA ILE A 94 -5.90 2.25 -13.92
C ILE A 94 -5.03 1.22 -14.65
N GLU A 95 -3.83 0.96 -14.13
CA GLU A 95 -2.91 -0.02 -14.70
C GLU A 95 -3.49 -1.43 -14.67
N GLU A 96 -4.21 -1.79 -13.60
CA GLU A 96 -4.88 -3.08 -13.46
C GLU A 96 -6.05 -3.23 -14.44
N ALA A 97 -6.83 -2.17 -14.67
CA ALA A 97 -7.89 -2.17 -15.68
C ALA A 97 -7.32 -2.49 -17.08
N ALA A 98 -6.23 -1.81 -17.45
CA ALA A 98 -5.55 -2.07 -18.72
C ALA A 98 -4.97 -3.50 -18.80
N LYS A 99 -4.45 -4.05 -17.70
CA LYS A 99 -3.97 -5.46 -17.66
C LYS A 99 -5.08 -6.47 -17.90
N ARG A 100 -6.30 -6.17 -17.46
CA ARG A 100 -7.48 -7.02 -17.71
C ARG A 100 -7.96 -6.95 -19.17
N GLY A 101 -7.32 -6.13 -20.02
CA GLY A 101 -7.64 -6.00 -21.44
C GLY A 101 -8.71 -4.94 -21.73
N ILE A 102 -9.04 -4.09 -20.76
CA ILE A 102 -10.00 -2.99 -20.96
C ILE A 102 -9.33 -1.94 -21.85
N SER A 103 -10.06 -1.46 -22.86
CA SER A 103 -9.50 -0.55 -23.85
C SER A 103 -9.19 0.82 -23.25
N GLN A 104 -8.22 1.53 -23.84
CA GLN A 104 -7.91 2.90 -23.47
C GLN A 104 -9.15 3.81 -23.50
N ALA A 105 -10.00 3.64 -24.52
CA ALA A 105 -11.23 4.44 -24.67
C ALA A 105 -12.22 4.19 -23.52
N ASP A 106 -12.40 2.93 -23.12
CA ASP A 106 -13.29 2.56 -22.02
C ASP A 106 -12.76 3.11 -20.68
N ILE A 107 -11.46 2.98 -20.43
CA ILE A 107 -10.82 3.54 -19.23
C ILE A 107 -11.01 5.06 -19.19
N SER A 108 -10.71 5.75 -20.30
CA SER A 108 -10.88 7.20 -20.45
C SER A 108 -12.31 7.66 -20.23
N SER A 109 -13.32 6.87 -20.63
CA SER A 109 -14.73 7.21 -20.44
C SER A 109 -15.17 7.27 -18.96
N VAL A 110 -14.43 6.58 -18.08
CA VAL A 110 -14.71 6.52 -16.63
C VAL A 110 -13.79 7.46 -15.84
N ILE A 111 -12.70 7.94 -16.44
CA ILE A 111 -11.80 8.91 -15.82
C ILE A 111 -12.50 10.27 -15.68
N ALA A 112 -12.55 10.79 -14.46
CA ALA A 112 -13.15 12.08 -14.11
C ALA A 112 -12.11 13.16 -13.80
N VAL A 113 -10.84 12.79 -13.81
CA VAL A 113 -9.70 13.68 -13.49
C VAL A 113 -8.99 14.09 -14.79
N PRO A 114 -8.24 15.20 -14.80
CA PRO A 114 -7.47 15.59 -15.98
C PRO A 114 -6.54 14.47 -16.45
N TYR A 115 -6.67 14.09 -17.72
CA TYR A 115 -5.84 13.10 -18.37
C TYR A 115 -5.50 13.53 -19.80
N ILE A 116 -4.42 12.97 -20.32
CA ILE A 116 -3.93 13.16 -21.69
C ILE A 116 -3.68 11.78 -22.28
N GLU A 117 -4.05 11.59 -23.54
CA GLU A 117 -3.73 10.36 -24.26
C GLU A 117 -2.24 10.31 -24.64
N GLY A 118 -1.62 9.14 -24.48
CA GLY A 118 -0.20 8.97 -24.69
C GLY A 118 0.65 9.48 -23.53
N ARG A 119 1.95 9.62 -23.79
CA ARG A 119 2.96 9.90 -22.77
C ARG A 119 3.14 11.40 -22.53
N ASN A 120 2.89 11.80 -21.29
CA ASN A 120 3.18 13.11 -20.73
C ASN A 120 3.58 12.93 -19.25
N GLU A 121 4.72 13.48 -18.86
CA GLU A 121 5.23 13.43 -17.48
C GLU A 121 5.51 14.85 -16.94
N GLU A 122 5.01 15.88 -17.61
CA GLU A 122 5.15 17.28 -17.21
C GLU A 122 3.97 17.71 -16.32
N ASN A 123 4.09 18.84 -15.61
CA ASN A 123 2.97 19.49 -14.89
C ASN A 123 2.20 18.58 -13.89
N GLY A 124 2.89 17.61 -13.28
CA GLY A 124 2.30 16.69 -12.31
C GLY A 124 1.49 15.55 -12.93
N TYR A 125 1.61 15.34 -14.25
CA TYR A 125 1.09 14.16 -14.91
C TYR A 125 1.99 12.95 -14.66
N LYS A 126 1.37 11.79 -14.49
CA LYS A 126 2.05 10.51 -14.47
C LYS A 126 1.57 9.65 -15.63
N PHE A 127 2.51 9.19 -16.45
CA PHE A 127 2.22 8.23 -17.51
C PHE A 127 1.97 6.82 -16.94
N VAL A 128 0.81 6.26 -17.25
CA VAL A 128 0.42 4.88 -16.96
C VAL A 128 0.58 4.06 -18.23
N GLU A 129 1.79 3.51 -18.40
CA GLU A 129 2.24 2.87 -19.64
C GLU A 129 1.25 1.85 -20.21
N LYS A 130 0.72 0.95 -19.37
CA LYS A 130 -0.21 -0.10 -19.83
C LYS A 130 -1.54 0.43 -20.35
N ALA A 131 -2.01 1.54 -19.80
CA ALA A 131 -3.25 2.18 -20.23
C ALA A 131 -3.01 3.20 -21.35
N ASN A 132 -1.74 3.48 -21.70
CA ASN A 132 -1.33 4.49 -22.67
C ASN A 132 -1.96 5.88 -22.43
N ILE A 133 -2.11 6.26 -21.16
CA ILE A 133 -2.63 7.57 -20.75
C ILE A 133 -1.75 8.17 -19.67
N SER A 134 -1.74 9.50 -19.63
CA SER A 134 -1.11 10.28 -18.58
C SER A 134 -2.18 10.92 -17.71
N VAL A 135 -2.09 10.74 -16.40
CA VAL A 135 -3.12 11.19 -15.45
C VAL A 135 -2.50 12.12 -14.43
N GLN A 136 -3.15 13.26 -14.17
CA GLN A 136 -2.64 14.23 -13.22
C GLN A 136 -2.93 13.80 -11.78
N GLY A 137 -1.95 14.01 -10.90
CA GLY A 137 -2.12 13.77 -9.47
C GLY A 137 -3.24 14.62 -8.85
N GLN A 138 -3.92 14.06 -7.86
CA GLN A 138 -5.07 14.63 -7.17
C GLN A 138 -4.83 14.71 -5.65
N ASP A 139 -5.72 15.40 -4.93
CA ASP A 139 -5.80 15.29 -3.47
C ASP A 139 -6.31 13.90 -3.06
N ALA A 140 -6.16 13.55 -1.77
CA ALA A 140 -6.52 12.23 -1.24
C ALA A 140 -7.97 11.82 -1.55
N ASN A 141 -8.93 12.75 -1.42
CA ASN A 141 -10.35 12.45 -1.63
C ASN A 141 -10.64 12.20 -3.11
N SER A 142 -10.14 13.07 -3.97
CA SER A 142 -10.34 12.97 -5.42
C SER A 142 -9.63 11.74 -6.00
N ALA A 143 -8.41 11.43 -5.53
CA ALA A 143 -7.68 10.23 -5.92
C ALA A 143 -8.43 8.94 -5.53
N TRP A 144 -8.92 8.84 -4.29
CA TRP A 144 -9.72 7.70 -3.87
C TRP A 144 -11.03 7.59 -4.64
N LYS A 145 -11.76 8.70 -4.82
CA LYS A 145 -13.01 8.72 -5.57
C LYS A 145 -12.81 8.21 -7.00
N GLN A 146 -11.72 8.60 -7.65
CA GLN A 146 -11.37 8.12 -8.98
C GLN A 146 -10.99 6.63 -8.97
N ALA A 147 -10.18 6.20 -7.99
CA ALA A 147 -9.80 4.80 -7.83
C ALA A 147 -11.03 3.91 -7.63
N TYR A 148 -11.94 4.29 -6.71
CA TYR A 148 -13.20 3.61 -6.46
C TYR A 148 -14.07 3.54 -7.71
N ARG A 149 -14.21 4.65 -8.45
CA ARG A 149 -15.04 4.70 -9.67
C ARG A 149 -14.57 3.70 -10.72
N ILE A 150 -13.27 3.64 -10.98
CA ILE A 150 -12.69 2.71 -11.95
C ILE A 150 -12.79 1.27 -11.44
N ALA A 151 -12.45 1.05 -10.17
CA ALA A 151 -12.50 -0.27 -9.55
C ALA A 151 -13.90 -0.88 -9.62
N SER A 152 -14.92 -0.10 -9.23
CA SER A 152 -16.33 -0.52 -9.26
C SER A 152 -16.89 -0.67 -10.68
N SER A 153 -16.42 0.12 -11.64
CA SER A 153 -16.89 0.04 -13.04
C SER A 153 -16.37 -1.21 -13.77
N PHE A 154 -15.24 -1.77 -13.31
CA PHE A 154 -14.53 -2.85 -13.98
C PHE A 154 -14.30 -4.09 -13.09
N GLY A 155 -14.98 -4.16 -11.94
CA GLY A 155 -14.89 -5.30 -11.01
C GLY A 155 -13.48 -5.54 -10.48
N ILE A 156 -12.68 -4.49 -10.24
CA ILE A 156 -11.32 -4.63 -9.72
C ILE A 156 -11.36 -4.59 -8.20
N ALA A 157 -10.92 -5.68 -7.57
CA ALA A 157 -10.82 -5.73 -6.11
C ALA A 157 -9.79 -4.70 -5.61
N VAL A 158 -10.15 -3.91 -4.61
CA VAL A 158 -9.23 -2.94 -3.99
C VAL A 158 -9.40 -2.99 -2.48
N GLU A 159 -8.29 -3.18 -1.78
CA GLU A 159 -8.24 -3.19 -0.32
C GLU A 159 -7.21 -2.16 0.13
N VAL A 160 -7.62 -1.24 0.99
CA VAL A 160 -6.75 -0.18 1.50
C VAL A 160 -6.98 -0.04 2.99
N GLU A 161 -5.90 -0.11 3.77
CA GLU A 161 -5.88 0.34 5.16
C GLU A 161 -5.13 1.67 5.24
N PHE A 162 -5.66 2.60 6.00
CA PHE A 162 -5.11 3.94 6.13
C PHE A 162 -5.32 4.46 7.54
N SER A 163 -4.54 5.47 7.91
CA SER A 163 -4.70 6.16 9.18
C SER A 163 -4.71 7.66 8.97
N TRP A 164 -5.48 8.36 9.78
CA TRP A 164 -5.41 9.81 9.87
C TRP A 164 -4.26 10.22 10.80
N GLN A 165 -3.50 11.22 10.35
CA GLN A 165 -2.45 11.82 11.16
C GLN A 165 -3.03 12.39 12.47
N ASN A 166 -2.22 12.39 13.51
CA ASN A 166 -2.58 12.98 14.80
C ASN A 166 -2.51 14.52 14.73
N THR A 167 -3.51 15.13 14.10
CA THR A 167 -3.63 16.59 13.96
C THR A 167 -5.10 17.00 13.99
N GLU A 168 -5.41 18.15 14.57
CA GLU A 168 -6.77 18.69 14.66
C GLU A 168 -7.41 18.99 13.29
N LYS A 169 -6.58 19.08 12.23
CA LYS A 169 -7.06 19.28 10.86
C LYS A 169 -7.52 17.98 10.19
N ALA A 170 -7.17 16.82 10.75
CA ALA A 170 -7.62 15.54 10.25
C ALA A 170 -9.10 15.33 10.59
N ALA A 171 -9.82 14.64 9.72
CA ALA A 171 -11.25 14.39 9.94
C ALA A 171 -11.50 13.49 11.16
N MET A 172 -10.60 12.53 11.40
CA MET A 172 -10.67 11.60 12.52
C MET A 172 -9.26 11.35 13.08
N PRO A 173 -8.69 12.27 13.87
CA PRO A 173 -7.28 12.21 14.27
C PRO A 173 -6.94 10.90 15.00
N ASN A 174 -5.82 10.27 14.61
CA ASN A 174 -5.33 9.01 15.18
C ASN A 174 -6.30 7.81 15.04
N VAL A 175 -7.25 7.88 14.11
CA VAL A 175 -8.14 6.76 13.76
C VAL A 175 -7.55 6.00 12.58
N ALA A 176 -7.69 4.67 12.60
CA ALA A 176 -7.42 3.82 11.46
C ALA A 176 -8.72 3.45 10.73
N GLY A 177 -8.67 3.44 9.41
CA GLY A 177 -9.78 3.10 8.54
C GLY A 177 -9.38 2.08 7.49
N SER A 178 -10.37 1.34 6.99
CA SER A 178 -10.20 0.47 5.84
C SER A 178 -11.28 0.68 4.80
N PHE A 179 -10.89 0.48 3.54
CA PHE A 179 -11.78 0.36 2.41
C PHE A 179 -11.61 -0.99 1.75
N TYR A 180 -12.73 -1.60 1.39
CA TYR A 180 -12.77 -2.80 0.58
C TYR A 180 -13.75 -2.61 -0.57
N VAL A 181 -13.26 -2.72 -1.79
CA VAL A 181 -14.04 -2.79 -3.02
C VAL A 181 -14.00 -4.23 -3.48
N GLU A 182 -15.17 -4.85 -3.59
CA GLU A 182 -15.30 -6.19 -4.12
C GLU A 182 -14.89 -6.22 -5.59
N GLY A 183 -14.21 -7.28 -6.00
CA GLY A 183 -13.83 -7.50 -7.40
C GLY A 183 -14.50 -8.75 -7.96
N GLU A 184 -14.68 -8.73 -9.27
CA GLU A 184 -15.06 -9.87 -10.12
C GLU A 184 -13.82 -10.61 -10.64
#